data_AF-A0A2R6M1N0-F1
#
_entry.id   AF-A0A2R6M1N0-F1
#
_cell.length_a   1.000
_cell.length_b   1.000
_cell.length_c   1.000
_cell.angle_alpha   90.00
_cell.angle_beta   90.00
_cell.angle_gamma   90.00
#
_symmetry.space_group_name_H-M   'P 1'
#
loop_
_entity.id
_entity.type
_entity.pdbx_description
1 polymer ?
#
loop_
_entity_poly.entity_id
_entity_poly.type
_entity_poly.pdbx_seq_one_letter_code
_entity_poly.pdbx_strand_id
1 'polypeptide(L)'
;MFRLATMLAIVTGTAGFVLAVLAWKSFERSPFGRGLAILVPFMATFTTYHALLLVVPDLPLVILAVESLAFVLVVVFVGFMVRLHYRRLRAPRREVSG
;
A
#
# COMPACT_ATOMS: atom_id res chain seq x y z
N MET A 1 3.84 26.25 5.71
CA MET A 1 3.85 24.84 6.21
C MET A 1 3.33 23.84 5.20
N PHE A 2 2.17 24.09 4.55
CA PHE A 2 1.55 23.16 3.58
C PHE A 2 2.52 22.64 2.50
N ARG A 3 3.19 23.54 1.75
CA ARG A 3 4.14 23.17 0.68
C ARG A 3 5.28 22.24 1.12
N LEU A 4 5.82 22.43 2.32
CA LEU A 4 6.91 21.63 2.85
C LEU A 4 6.43 20.21 3.17
N ALA A 5 5.25 20.11 3.79
CA ALA A 5 4.59 18.84 4.08
C ALA A 5 4.26 18.08 2.78
N THR A 6 3.79 18.78 1.74
CA THR A 6 3.51 18.16 0.44
C THR A 6 4.78 17.65 -0.23
N MET A 7 5.88 18.41 -0.19
CA MET A 7 7.17 17.94 -0.73
C MET A 7 7.69 16.71 0.01
N LEU A 8 7.62 16.71 1.34
CA LEU A 8 7.97 15.55 2.17
C LEU A 8 7.10 14.33 1.84
N ALA A 9 5.79 14.53 1.65
CA ALA A 9 4.86 13.46 1.28
C ALA A 9 5.21 12.86 -0.09
N ILE A 10 5.56 13.69 -1.07
CA ILE A 10 5.97 13.23 -2.40
C ILE A 10 7.28 12.44 -2.34
N VAL A 11 8.30 12.96 -1.65
CA VAL A 11 9.61 12.28 -1.52
C VAL A 11 9.43 10.93 -0.81
N THR A 12 8.71 10.92 0.31
CA THR A 12 8.46 9.70 1.10
C THR A 12 7.59 8.71 0.34
N GLY A 13 6.55 9.19 -0.37
CA GLY A 13 5.68 8.35 -1.20
C GLY A 13 6.44 7.70 -2.36
N THR A 14 7.36 8.45 -2.98
CA THR A 14 8.22 7.93 -4.05
C THR A 14 9.19 6.86 -3.54
N ALA A 15 9.85 7.12 -2.41
CA ALA A 15 10.72 6.12 -1.77
C ALA A 15 9.93 4.86 -1.36
N GLY A 16 8.75 5.06 -0.77
CA GLY A 16 7.83 3.98 -0.40
C GLY A 16 7.37 3.16 -1.61
N PHE A 17 7.08 3.80 -2.75
CA PHE A 17 6.75 3.12 -4.00
C PHE A 17 7.90 2.26 -4.51
N VAL A 18 9.12 2.80 -4.57
CA VAL A 18 10.30 2.05 -5.00
C VAL A 18 10.55 0.84 -4.10
N LEU A 19 10.47 1.03 -2.78
CA LEU A 19 10.61 -0.06 -1.81
C LEU A 19 9.51 -1.11 -1.95
N ALA A 20 8.25 -0.69 -2.18
CA ALA A 20 7.14 -1.61 -2.39
C ALA A 20 7.33 -2.45 -3.66
N VAL A 21 7.78 -1.84 -4.76
CA VAL A 21 8.09 -2.54 -6.01
C VAL A 21 9.25 -3.51 -5.82
N LEU A 22 10.33 -3.06 -5.16
CA LEU A 22 11.49 -3.91 -4.91
C LEU A 22 11.14 -5.10 -4.01
N ALA A 23 10.36 -4.86 -2.95
CA ALA A 23 9.89 -5.91 -2.06
C ALA A 23 8.91 -6.85 -2.76
N TRP A 24 8.01 -6.36 -3.62
CA TRP A 24 7.18 -7.24 -4.45
C TRP A 24 8.07 -8.15 -5.30
N LYS A 25 9.01 -7.61 -6.08
CA LYS A 25 9.90 -8.43 -6.91
C LYS A 25 10.70 -9.46 -6.10
N SER A 26 11.15 -9.09 -4.91
CA SER A 26 11.88 -10.00 -4.02
C SER A 26 11.02 -11.16 -3.50
N PHE A 27 9.72 -10.91 -3.27
CA PHE A 27 8.80 -11.87 -2.66
C PHE A 27 7.71 -12.38 -3.61
N GLU A 28 7.85 -12.20 -4.94
CA GLU A 28 6.83 -12.43 -5.97
C GLU A 28 6.14 -13.80 -5.86
N ARG A 29 6.93 -14.85 -5.59
CA ARG A 29 6.42 -16.24 -5.51
C ARG A 29 5.75 -16.56 -4.18
N SER A 30 5.84 -15.68 -3.20
CA SER A 30 5.27 -15.87 -1.88
C SER A 30 3.88 -15.24 -1.77
N PRO A 31 2.99 -15.76 -0.92
CA PRO A 31 1.71 -15.11 -0.64
C PRO A 31 1.89 -13.70 -0.05
N PHE A 32 3.04 -13.39 0.56
CA PHE A 32 3.38 -12.04 1.03
C PHE A 32 3.61 -11.06 -0.14
N GLY A 33 4.27 -11.51 -1.21
CA GLY A 33 4.49 -10.73 -2.43
C GLY A 33 3.19 -10.31 -3.12
N ARG A 34 2.14 -11.15 -3.07
CA ARG A 34 0.80 -10.77 -3.55
C ARG A 34 0.17 -9.63 -2.74
N GLY A 35 0.48 -9.51 -1.45
CA GLY A 35 0.06 -8.37 -0.63
C GLY A 35 0.82 -7.10 -0.97
N LEU A 36 2.12 -7.22 -1.22
CA LEU A 36 2.97 -6.13 -1.71
C LEU A 36 2.53 -5.61 -3.09
N ALA A 37 1.94 -6.45 -3.92
CA ALA A 37 1.34 -6.04 -5.19
C ALA A 37 0.22 -5.01 -5.04
N ILE A 38 -0.52 -5.04 -3.92
CA ILE A 38 -1.57 -4.06 -3.59
C ILE A 38 -0.96 -2.77 -3.02
N LEU A 39 0.21 -2.87 -2.37
CA LEU A 39 0.91 -1.72 -1.79
C LEU A 39 1.47 -0.79 -2.86
N VAL A 40 1.87 -1.32 -4.02
CA VAL A 40 2.38 -0.55 -5.15
C VAL A 40 1.35 0.46 -5.71
N PRO A 41 0.12 0.07 -6.11
CA PRO A 41 -0.89 1.02 -6.55
C PRO A 41 -1.34 1.95 -5.41
N PHE A 42 -1.28 1.52 -4.14
CA PHE A 42 -1.54 2.40 -3.00
C PHE A 42 -0.52 3.53 -2.91
N MET A 43 0.77 3.21 -2.94
CA MET A 43 1.84 4.23 -2.88
C MET A 43 1.82 5.15 -4.10
N ALA A 44 1.50 4.62 -5.28
CA ALA A 44 1.31 5.43 -6.49
C ALA A 44 0.16 6.43 -6.32
N THR A 45 -1.03 5.93 -5.91
CA THR A 45 -2.23 6.76 -5.68
C THR A 45 -1.96 7.84 -4.64
N PHE A 46 -1.30 7.48 -3.53
CA PHE A 46 -0.95 8.41 -2.46
C PHE A 46 0.02 9.50 -2.94
N THR A 47 1.03 9.15 -3.72
CA THR A 47 2.00 10.11 -4.27
C THR A 47 1.33 11.05 -5.28
N THR A 48 0.51 10.50 -6.17
CA THR A 48 -0.24 11.27 -7.16
C THR A 48 -1.24 12.23 -6.50
N TYR A 49 -1.93 11.81 -5.44
CA TYR A 49 -2.84 12.67 -4.67
C TYR A 49 -2.15 13.95 -4.17
N HIS A 50 -0.98 13.80 -3.54
CA HIS A 50 -0.23 14.92 -2.98
C HIS A 50 0.37 15.80 -4.08
N ALA A 51 0.79 15.21 -5.21
CA ALA A 51 1.22 15.99 -6.37
C ALA A 51 0.05 16.80 -6.96
N LEU A 52 -1.15 16.21 -7.05
CA LEU A 52 -2.34 16.86 -7.61
C LEU A 52 -2.78 18.06 -6.75
N LEU A 53 -2.78 17.90 -5.42
CA LEU A 53 -3.06 18.99 -4.46
C LEU A 53 -2.12 20.20 -4.64
N LEU A 54 -0.94 19.99 -5.21
CA LEU A 54 0.06 21.02 -5.45
C LEU A 54 -0.19 21.78 -6.77
N VAL A 55 -0.81 21.12 -7.76
CA VAL A 55 -1.03 21.67 -9.11
C VAL A 55 -2.44 22.23 -9.28
N VAL A 56 -3.46 21.57 -8.70
CA VAL A 56 -4.86 21.97 -8.87
C VAL A 56 -5.63 21.87 -7.55
N PRO A 57 -5.80 22.98 -6.81
CA PRO A 57 -6.50 22.98 -5.53
C PRO A 57 -8.03 22.78 -5.64
N ASP A 58 -8.62 22.98 -6.83
CA ASP A 58 -10.08 23.14 -6.99
C ASP A 58 -10.82 21.96 -7.68
N LEU A 59 -10.29 20.72 -7.65
CA LEU A 59 -11.03 19.54 -8.14
C LEU A 59 -11.54 18.65 -6.99
N PRO A 60 -12.68 18.98 -6.36
CA PRO A 60 -13.21 18.21 -5.23
C PRO A 60 -13.57 16.77 -5.62
N LEU A 61 -14.00 16.53 -6.87
CA LEU A 61 -14.38 15.18 -7.33
C LEU A 61 -13.18 14.23 -7.45
N VAL A 62 -12.04 14.73 -7.94
CA VAL A 62 -10.82 13.91 -8.11
C VAL A 62 -10.19 13.61 -6.76
N ILE A 63 -10.17 14.60 -5.86
CA ILE A 63 -9.72 14.44 -4.48
C ILE A 63 -10.52 13.33 -3.80
N LEU A 64 -11.85 13.38 -3.86
CA LEU A 64 -12.73 12.39 -3.25
C LEU A 64 -12.57 10.99 -3.85
N ALA A 65 -12.41 10.88 -5.16
CA ALA A 65 -12.21 9.60 -5.84
C ALA A 65 -10.87 8.95 -5.44
N VAL A 66 -9.81 9.75 -5.38
CA VAL A 66 -8.46 9.29 -5.00
C VAL A 66 -8.40 8.90 -3.53
N GLU A 67 -9.03 9.67 -2.65
CA GLU A 67 -9.15 9.36 -1.22
C GLU A 67 -9.91 8.05 -0.99
N SER A 68 -11.06 7.89 -1.65
CA SER A 68 -11.86 6.67 -1.57
C SER A 68 -11.07 5.44 -2.04
N LEU A 69 -10.36 5.57 -3.16
CA LEU A 69 -9.49 4.52 -3.69
C LEU A 69 -8.37 4.15 -2.71
N ALA A 70 -7.74 5.15 -2.08
CA ALA A 70 -6.70 4.93 -1.09
C ALA A 70 -7.23 4.14 0.11
N PHE A 71 -8.41 4.49 0.64
CA PHE A 71 -9.03 3.74 1.74
C PHE A 71 -9.37 2.31 1.36
N VAL A 72 -9.93 2.08 0.18
CA VAL A 72 -10.21 0.72 -0.32
C VAL A 72 -8.93 -0.11 -0.40
N LEU A 73 -7.84 0.46 -0.93
CA LEU A 73 -6.55 -0.23 -1.02
C LEU A 73 -5.98 -0.59 0.35
N VAL A 74 -6.12 0.29 1.36
CA VAL A 74 -5.74 -0.01 2.76
C VAL A 74 -6.56 -1.18 3.31
N VAL A 75 -7.87 -1.15 3.15
CA VAL A 75 -8.76 -2.24 3.62
C VAL A 75 -8.38 -3.57 2.98
N VAL A 76 -8.15 -3.57 1.66
CA VAL A 76 -7.73 -4.77 0.92
C VAL A 76 -6.36 -5.26 1.40
N PHE A 77 -5.39 -4.35 1.57
CA PHE A 77 -4.05 -4.69 2.05
C PHE A 77 -4.06 -5.29 3.46
N VAL A 78 -4.75 -4.63 4.40
CA VAL A 78 -4.85 -5.08 5.79
C VAL A 78 -5.61 -6.40 5.86
N GLY A 79 -6.75 -6.52 5.19
CA GLY A 79 -7.52 -7.77 5.14
C GLY A 79 -6.71 -8.93 4.58
N PHE A 80 -5.90 -8.68 3.55
CA PHE A 80 -5.00 -9.67 2.98
C PHE A 80 -3.88 -10.08 3.96
N MET A 81 -3.24 -9.11 4.63
CA MET A 81 -2.20 -9.38 5.64
C MET A 81 -2.74 -10.17 6.82
N VAL A 82 -3.91 -9.80 7.33
CA VAL A 82 -4.61 -10.51 8.40
C VAL A 82 -4.93 -11.95 7.98
N ARG A 83 -5.46 -12.15 6.77
CA ARG A 83 -5.73 -13.49 6.23
C ARG A 83 -4.45 -14.33 6.11
N LEU A 84 -3.34 -13.73 5.68
CA LEU A 84 -2.05 -14.40 5.59
C LEU A 84 -1.53 -14.83 6.96
N HIS A 85 -1.66 -13.95 7.96
CA HIS A 85 -1.26 -14.22 9.34
C HIS A 85 -2.10 -15.36 9.94
N TYR A 86 -3.43 -15.32 9.80
CA TYR A 86 -4.30 -16.39 10.28
C TYR A 86 -4.04 -17.74 9.59
N ARG A 87 -3.70 -17.73 8.29
CA ARG A 87 -3.31 -18.97 7.58
C ARG A 87 -2.03 -19.59 8.13
N ARG A 88 -1.06 -18.78 8.57
CA ARG A 88 0.20 -19.27 9.16
C ARG A 88 0.00 -19.80 10.58
N LEU A 89 -0.84 -19.15 11.39
CA LEU A 89 -1.16 -19.60 12.75
C LEU A 89 -2.05 -20.84 12.81
N ARG A 90 -2.90 -21.06 11.80
CA ARG A 90 -3.73 -22.27 11.70
C ARG A 90 -3.04 -23.46 11.04
N ALA A 91 -1.77 -23.35 10.64
CA ALA A 91 -1.02 -24.54 10.25
C ALA A 91 -0.90 -25.43 11.50
N PRO A 92 -1.56 -26.60 11.54
CA PRO A 92 -1.45 -27.48 12.69
C PRO A 92 0.03 -27.82 12.81
N ARG A 93 0.62 -27.53 13.97
CA ARG A 93 1.82 -28.24 14.42
C ARG A 93 1.42 -29.70 14.34
N ARG A 94 1.79 -30.40 13.26
CA ARG A 94 1.77 -31.86 13.24
C ARG A 94 2.71 -32.23 14.38
N GLU A 95 2.11 -32.55 15.51
CA GLU A 95 2.78 -33.27 16.57
C GLU A 95 3.42 -34.48 15.88
N VAL A 96 4.75 -34.44 15.86
CA VAL A 96 5.56 -35.60 15.55
C VAL A 96 5.31 -36.54 16.72
N SER A 97 4.34 -37.43 16.54
CA SER A 97 4.15 -38.63 17.34
C SER A 97 4.47 -39.80 16.41
N GLY A 98 5.49 -40.57 16.79
CA GLY A 98 6.06 -41.67 16.02
C GLY A 98 7.55 -41.77 16.28
#